data_AF-H3RKQ8-F1
#
_entry.id   AF-H3RKQ8-F1
#
_cell.length_a   1.000
_cell.length_b   1.000
_cell.length_c   1.000
_cell.angle_alpha   90.00
_cell.angle_beta   90.00
_cell.angle_gamma   90.00
#
_symmetry.space_group_name_H-M   'P 1'
#
loop_
_entity.id
_entity.type
_entity.pdbx_description
1 polymer ?
#
loop_
_entity_poly.entity_id
_entity_poly.type
_entity_poly.pdbx_seq_one_letter_code
_entity_poly.pdbx_strand_id
1 'polypeptide(L)'
;MKQRTPFRHWSQLSTEEQIRFWQGVDAGETASFLVPVVPRKTRRVRGEHSTRAKCENPQWFRPARYKPVGGQIGYLYNRLVKTDPETGLSELRMRMSLHPYYMMNRQKAGRK
;
A
#
# COMPACT_ATOMS: atom_id res chain seq x y z
N MET A 1 16.86 -28.93 23.93
CA MET A 1 16.60 -27.83 24.89
C MET A 1 17.49 -26.65 24.50
N LYS A 2 16.93 -25.50 24.06
CA LYS A 2 17.74 -24.31 23.73
C LYS A 2 18.15 -23.65 25.04
N GLN A 3 19.43 -23.73 25.40
CA GLN A 3 19.94 -23.03 26.57
C GLN A 3 19.77 -21.53 26.36
N ARG A 4 19.01 -20.88 27.25
CA ARG A 4 19.02 -19.42 27.38
C ARG A 4 20.32 -19.06 28.07
N THR A 5 21.34 -18.71 27.31
CA THR A 5 22.52 -18.06 27.87
C THR A 5 22.07 -16.78 28.57
N PRO A 6 22.51 -16.52 29.80
CA PRO A 6 22.28 -15.23 30.43
C PRO A 6 22.89 -14.15 29.53
N PHE A 7 22.17 -13.03 29.37
CA PHE A 7 22.56 -11.91 28.54
C PHE A 7 23.78 -11.21 29.16
N ARG A 8 24.98 -11.75 28.92
CA ARG A 8 26.26 -11.15 29.33
C ARG A 8 26.65 -10.06 28.35
N HIS A 9 27.08 -8.93 28.88
CA HIS A 9 27.59 -7.82 28.06
C HIS A 9 28.98 -8.18 27.50
N TRP A 10 29.31 -7.73 26.29
CA TRP A 10 30.60 -8.07 25.62
C TRP A 10 31.83 -7.74 26.48
N SER A 11 31.74 -6.71 27.33
CA SER A 11 32.84 -6.31 28.23
C SER A 11 33.07 -7.28 29.39
N GLN A 12 32.17 -8.25 29.60
CA GLN A 12 32.26 -9.31 30.62
C GLN A 12 32.83 -10.61 30.04
N LEU A 13 33.14 -10.64 28.75
CA LEU A 13 33.75 -11.78 28.06
C LEU A 13 35.27 -11.75 28.25
N SER A 14 35.90 -12.92 28.14
CA SER A 14 37.36 -13.00 28.08
C SER A 14 37.91 -12.33 26.82
N THR A 15 39.19 -11.98 26.80
CA THR A 15 39.81 -11.27 25.66
C THR A 15 39.66 -12.04 24.34
N GLU A 16 39.80 -13.37 24.38
CA GLU A 16 39.63 -14.24 23.21
C GLU A 16 38.18 -14.29 22.71
N GLU A 17 37.22 -14.30 23.65
CA GLU A 17 35.80 -14.26 23.33
C GLU A 17 35.37 -12.90 22.78
N GLN A 18 35.97 -11.80 23.26
CA GLN A 18 35.77 -10.47 22.71
C GLN A 18 36.26 -10.38 21.26
N ILE A 19 37.43 -10.93 20.95
CA ILE A 19 37.97 -10.95 19.59
C ILE A 19 37.03 -11.71 18.64
N ARG A 20 36.57 -12.91 19.03
CA ARG A 20 35.62 -13.69 18.23
C ARG A 20 34.28 -12.97 18.05
N PHE A 21 33.81 -12.28 19.09
CA PHE A 21 32.59 -11.49 19.02
C PHE A 21 32.68 -10.38 17.97
N TRP A 22 33.77 -9.60 17.97
CA TRP A 22 33.97 -8.51 16.99
C TRP A 22 34.12 -9.02 15.56
N GLN A 23 34.75 -10.17 15.35
CA GLN A 23 34.81 -10.82 14.03
C GLN A 23 33.42 -11.16 13.48
N GLY A 24 32.49 -11.61 14.32
CA GLY A 24 31.10 -11.87 13.91
C GLY A 24 30.30 -10.60 13.59
N VAL A 25 30.60 -9.49 14.28
CA VAL A 25 30.02 -8.17 13.98
C VAL A 25 30.50 -7.67 12.61
N ASP A 26 31.80 -7.76 12.34
CA ASP A 26 32.39 -7.36 11.06
C ASP A 26 31.88 -8.23 9.89
N ALA A 27 31.60 -9.51 10.15
CA ALA A 27 30.98 -10.42 9.21
C ALA A 27 29.46 -10.17 8.99
N GLY A 28 28.85 -9.24 9.75
CA GLY A 28 27.44 -8.89 9.63
C GLY A 28 26.46 -9.88 10.24
N GLU A 29 26.93 -10.83 11.06
CA GLU A 29 26.10 -11.86 11.70
C GLU A 29 25.23 -11.29 12.84
N THR A 30 25.66 -10.17 13.44
CA THR A 30 24.95 -9.49 14.53
C THR A 30 24.53 -8.07 14.13
N ALA A 31 23.21 -7.85 14.06
CA ALA A 31 22.62 -6.59 13.57
C ALA A 31 22.58 -5.44 14.61
N SER A 32 22.73 -5.68 15.92
CA SER A 32 22.87 -4.61 16.91
C SER A 32 23.59 -5.04 18.20
N PHE A 33 24.53 -4.19 18.64
CA PHE A 33 25.47 -4.40 19.75
C PHE A 33 24.90 -4.05 21.16
N LEU A 34 24.02 -3.05 21.26
CA LEU A 34 23.51 -2.54 22.56
C LEU A 34 22.17 -3.14 22.99
N VAL A 35 21.40 -3.68 22.04
CA VAL A 35 20.00 -4.08 22.25
C VAL A 35 19.77 -5.37 21.48
N PRO A 36 19.15 -6.40 22.08
CA PRO A 36 18.70 -7.54 21.29
C PRO A 36 17.73 -7.03 20.21
N VAL A 37 17.89 -7.45 18.95
CA VAL A 37 16.90 -7.19 17.90
C VAL A 37 15.65 -7.98 18.25
N VAL A 38 14.86 -7.45 19.17
CA VAL A 38 13.51 -7.92 19.41
C VAL A 38 12.72 -7.42 18.20
N PRO A 39 12.18 -8.31 17.35
CA PRO A 39 11.29 -7.88 16.29
C PRO A 39 10.11 -7.17 16.95
N ARG A 40 10.12 -5.84 16.94
CA ARG A 40 9.01 -5.04 17.44
C ARG A 40 7.83 -5.32 16.52
N LYS A 41 6.91 -6.20 16.94
CA LYS A 41 5.64 -6.36 16.26
C LYS A 41 4.98 -4.98 16.21
N THR A 42 4.81 -4.46 15.00
CA THR A 42 4.11 -3.20 14.80
C THR A 42 2.70 -3.37 15.38
N ARG A 43 2.29 -2.45 16.26
CA ARG A 43 0.90 -2.38 16.76
C ARG A 43 -0.09 -1.95 15.66
N ARG A 44 0.38 -1.79 14.42
CA ARG A 44 -0.42 -1.43 13.26
C ARG A 44 -1.22 -2.67 12.85
N VAL A 45 -2.45 -2.75 13.33
CA VAL A 45 -3.43 -3.74 12.90
C VAL A 45 -4.32 -3.08 11.85
N ARG A 46 -4.70 -3.86 10.84
CA ARG A 46 -5.73 -3.42 9.88
C ARG A 46 -7.02 -3.17 10.67
N GLY A 47 -7.59 -1.98 10.56
CA GLY A 47 -8.86 -1.68 11.21
C GLY A 47 -9.97 -2.58 10.67
N GLU A 48 -11.02 -2.76 11.46
CA GLU A 48 -12.19 -3.60 11.15
C GLU A 48 -13.13 -2.99 10.09
N HIS A 49 -12.65 -2.01 9.34
CA HIS A 49 -13.42 -1.38 8.28
C HIS A 49 -13.43 -2.27 7.03
N SER A 50 -14.60 -2.34 6.41
CA SER A 50 -14.75 -2.97 5.11
C SER A 50 -13.83 -2.31 4.09
N THR A 51 -12.97 -3.10 3.45
CA THR A 51 -12.24 -2.67 2.24
C THR A 51 -13.05 -2.83 0.98
N ARG A 52 -14.31 -3.25 1.09
CA ARG A 52 -15.25 -3.21 -0.03
C ARG A 52 -15.41 -1.75 -0.43
N ALA A 53 -15.40 -1.49 -1.74
CA ALA A 53 -15.64 -0.14 -2.22
C ALA A 53 -17.00 0.36 -1.67
N LYS A 54 -17.06 1.63 -1.25
CA LYS A 54 -18.28 2.25 -0.70
C LYS A 54 -19.46 2.19 -1.69
N CYS A 55 -19.16 2.02 -2.97
CA CYS A 55 -20.11 1.89 -4.06
C CYS A 55 -19.72 0.65 -4.87
N GLU A 56 -20.69 -0.23 -5.10
CA GLU A 56 -20.50 -1.44 -5.92
C GLU A 56 -20.18 -1.07 -7.37
N ASN A 57 -20.77 0.02 -7.85
CA ASN A 57 -20.42 0.70 -9.10
C ASN A 57 -20.10 2.18 -8.81
N PRO A 58 -18.81 2.56 -8.66
CA PRO A 58 -18.42 3.96 -8.53
C PRO A 58 -18.67 4.68 -9.85
N GLN A 59 -19.88 5.21 -10.01
CA GLN A 59 -20.25 6.02 -11.16
C GLN A 59 -20.81 7.34 -10.63
N TRP A 60 -20.07 8.42 -10.89
CA TRP A 60 -20.55 9.78 -10.61
C TRP A 60 -20.79 10.47 -11.95
N PHE A 61 -22.06 10.68 -12.26
CA PHE A 61 -22.50 11.45 -13.41
C PHE A 61 -23.11 12.76 -12.95
N ARG A 62 -23.13 13.75 -13.85
CA ARG A 62 -23.83 15.01 -13.59
C ARG A 62 -25.33 14.69 -13.40
N PRO A 63 -25.92 15.00 -12.24
CA PRO A 63 -27.36 14.86 -12.07
C PRO A 63 -28.13 15.80 -13.00
N ALA A 64 -29.31 15.38 -13.47
CA ALA A 64 -30.13 16.12 -14.43
C ALA A 64 -30.45 17.57 -13.99
N ARG A 65 -30.55 17.82 -12.68
CA ARG A 65 -30.83 19.14 -12.10
C ARG A 65 -29.75 20.21 -12.35
N TYR A 66 -28.52 19.81 -12.62
CA TYR A 66 -27.43 20.78 -12.86
C TYR A 66 -27.37 21.16 -14.34
N LYS A 67 -27.03 22.41 -14.64
CA LYS A 67 -26.80 22.87 -16.03
C LYS A 67 -25.58 22.17 -16.66
N PRO A 68 -25.56 22.00 -18.00
CA PRO A 68 -24.39 21.48 -18.68
C PRO A 68 -23.21 22.41 -18.47
N VAL A 69 -22.04 21.81 -18.24
CA VAL A 69 -20.80 22.57 -18.14
C VAL A 69 -20.45 23.03 -19.55
N GLY A 70 -20.26 24.34 -19.73
CA GLY A 70 -19.87 24.92 -21.01
C GLY A 70 -18.36 24.86 -21.26
N GLY A 71 -17.95 25.30 -22.44
CA GLY A 71 -16.55 25.49 -22.80
C GLY A 71 -15.72 24.20 -22.80
N GLN A 72 -14.44 24.33 -22.45
CA GLN A 72 -13.47 23.24 -22.53
C GLN A 72 -13.76 22.12 -21.52
N ILE A 73 -14.32 22.44 -20.35
CA ILE A 73 -14.70 21.42 -19.35
C ILE A 73 -15.88 20.59 -19.86
N GLY A 74 -16.87 21.21 -20.51
CA GLY A 74 -17.96 20.49 -21.17
C GLY A 74 -17.46 19.56 -22.27
N TYR A 75 -16.50 20.03 -23.08
CA TYR A 75 -15.87 19.21 -24.11
C TYR A 75 -15.13 17.99 -23.54
N LEU A 76 -14.35 18.18 -22.47
CA LEU A 76 -13.68 17.09 -21.76
C LEU A 76 -14.68 16.11 -21.15
N TYR A 77 -15.77 16.62 -20.57
CA TYR A 77 -16.84 15.79 -20.01
C TYR A 77 -17.48 14.89 -21.07
N ASN A 78 -17.81 15.44 -22.25
CA ASN A 78 -18.43 14.70 -23.35
C ASN A 78 -17.49 13.65 -23.99
N ARG A 79 -16.17 13.78 -23.80
CA ARG A 79 -15.20 12.74 -24.18
C ARG A 79 -15.16 11.57 -23.20
N LEU A 80 -15.52 11.80 -21.94
CA LEU A 80 -15.48 10.80 -20.88
C LEU A 80 -16.84 10.10 -20.70
N VAL A 81 -17.93 10.85 -20.80
CA VAL A 81 -19.30 10.41 -20.55
C VAL A 81 -20.10 10.41 -21.85
N LYS A 82 -20.94 9.39 -22.04
CA LYS A 82 -21.98 9.35 -23.07
C LYS A 82 -23.33 9.24 -22.38
N THR A 83 -24.37 9.79 -22.98
CA THR A 83 -25.74 9.52 -22.59
C THR A 83 -26.28 8.47 -23.54
N ASP A 84 -26.83 7.39 -23.01
CA ASP A 84 -27.51 6.39 -23.79
C ASP A 84 -28.84 6.98 -24.33
N PRO A 85 -29.05 7.02 -25.66
CA PRO A 85 -30.25 7.61 -26.24
C PRO A 85 -31.55 6.86 -25.89
N GLU A 86 -31.49 5.56 -25.59
CA GLU A 86 -32.69 4.77 -25.28
C GLU A 86 -33.12 4.93 -23.82
N THR A 87 -32.16 4.80 -22.88
CA THR A 87 -32.45 4.86 -21.44
C THR A 87 -32.35 6.27 -20.85
N GLY A 88 -31.69 7.20 -21.55
CA GLY A 88 -31.35 8.53 -21.04
C GLY A 88 -30.31 8.51 -19.90
N LEU A 89 -29.75 7.34 -19.57
CA LEU A 89 -28.77 7.21 -18.51
C LEU A 89 -27.39 7.65 -19.00
N SER A 90 -26.65 8.29 -18.09
CA SER A 90 -25.25 8.62 -18.34
C SER A 90 -24.38 7.41 -18.06
N GLU A 91 -23.43 7.14 -18.96
CA GLU A 91 -22.45 6.07 -18.83
C GLU A 91 -21.05 6.59 -19.14
N LEU A 92 -20.02 5.99 -18.54
CA LEU A 92 -18.64 6.24 -18.96
C LEU A 92 -18.42 5.61 -20.34
N ARG A 93 -17.81 6.34 -21.26
CA ARG A 93 -17.40 5.82 -22.59
C ARG A 93 -16.31 4.77 -22.48
N MET A 94 -15.57 4.75 -21.38
CA MET A 94 -14.52 3.79 -21.12
C MET A 94 -14.79 2.97 -19.85
N ARG A 95 -14.42 1.70 -19.88
CA ARG A 95 -14.35 0.88 -18.67
C ARG A 95 -13.11 1.28 -17.87
N MET A 96 -13.31 1.80 -16.66
CA MET A 96 -12.19 2.29 -15.83
C MET A 96 -11.17 1.20 -15.49
N SER A 97 -11.62 -0.07 -15.42
CA SER A 97 -10.75 -1.25 -15.25
C SER A 97 -9.82 -1.52 -16.44
N LEU A 98 -10.13 -0.99 -17.62
CA LEU A 98 -9.31 -1.09 -18.84
C LEU A 98 -8.53 0.21 -19.13
N HIS A 99 -8.65 1.23 -18.28
CA HIS A 99 -7.93 2.48 -18.48
C HIS A 99 -6.41 2.21 -18.46
N PRO A 100 -5.62 2.72 -19.43
CA PRO A 100 -4.18 2.46 -19.50
C PRO A 100 -3.44 2.76 -18.19
N TYR A 101 -3.70 3.92 -17.59
CA TYR A 101 -3.18 4.29 -16.27
C TYR A 101 -3.52 3.27 -15.16
N TYR A 102 -4.75 2.75 -15.12
CA TYR A 102 -5.14 1.74 -14.14
C TYR A 102 -4.40 0.42 -14.41
N MET A 103 -4.38 -0.04 -15.65
CA MET A 103 -3.67 -1.26 -16.07
C MET A 103 -2.18 -1.21 -15.73
N MET A 104 -1.51 -0.08 -15.99
CA MET A 104 -0.09 0.11 -15.69
C MET A 104 0.23 0.09 -14.18
N ASN A 105 -0.71 0.52 -13.33
CA ASN A 105 -0.46 0.71 -11.90
C ASN A 105 -1.20 -0.29 -10.99
N ARG A 106 -2.07 -1.16 -11.53
CA ARG A 106 -2.88 -2.09 -10.71
C ARG A 106 -2.02 -3.03 -9.85
N GLN A 107 -0.88 -3.48 -10.39
CA GLN A 107 0.07 -4.33 -9.67
C GLN A 107 0.70 -3.60 -8.48
N LYS A 108 1.06 -2.31 -8.64
CA LYS A 108 1.60 -1.47 -7.55
C LYS A 108 0.57 -1.27 -6.43
N ALA A 109 -0.72 -1.24 -6.78
CA ALA A 109 -1.82 -1.18 -5.81
C ALA A 109 -2.17 -2.54 -5.19
N GLY A 110 -1.39 -3.60 -5.44
CA GLY A 110 -1.62 -4.94 -4.89
C GLY A 110 -2.81 -5.68 -5.51
N ARG A 111 -3.29 -5.25 -6.67
CA ARG A 111 -4.37 -5.91 -7.41
C ARG A 111 -3.79 -6.71 -8.56
N LYS A 112 -3.94 -8.04 -8.50
CA LYS A 112 -3.61 -8.97 -9.59
C LYS A 112 -4.74 -9.02 -10.61
#